data_AF-A0AAU5M3X1-F1
#
_entry.id   AF-A0AAU5M3X1-F1
#
_cell.length_a   1.000
_cell.length_b   1.000
_cell.length_c   1.000
_cell.angle_alpha   90.00
_cell.angle_beta   90.00
_cell.angle_gamma   90.00
#
_symmetry.space_group_name_H-M   'P 1'
#
loop_
_entity.id
_entity.type
_entity.pdbx_description
1 polymer ?
#
loop_
_entity_poly.entity_id
_entity_poly.type
_entity_poly.pdbx_seq_one_letter_code
_entity_poly.pdbx_strand_id
1 'polypeptide(L)'
;MQHAWPNTSDSCYAITHPDTCGITGMSRRTCGFQHATTSLCTGKRIVTSIADCGPQTDLFCGERTCCGGNCASNRVIDFTPAAFSALGLSLNSGLSPVTINAA
;
A
#
# COMPACT_ATOMS: atom_id res chain seq x y z
N MET A 1 -14.13 2.69 1.53
CA MET A 1 -13.11 1.67 1.85
C MET A 1 -11.84 2.39 2.32
N GLN A 2 -11.04 1.77 3.19
CA GLN A 2 -9.93 2.43 3.89
C GLN A 2 -8.60 1.69 3.75
N HIS A 3 -7.50 2.41 3.95
CA HIS A 3 -6.14 1.89 4.01
C HIS A 3 -5.25 2.71 4.96
N ALA A 4 -4.08 2.16 5.29
CA ALA A 4 -3.00 2.87 5.98
C ALA A 4 -1.94 3.37 5.00
N TRP A 5 -1.33 4.52 5.30
CA TRP A 5 -0.24 5.11 4.51
C TRP A 5 0.99 5.44 5.39
N PRO A 6 2.23 5.23 4.91
CA PRO A 6 3.42 5.43 5.75
C PRO A 6 3.68 6.91 6.08
N ASN A 7 3.44 7.81 5.12
CA ASN A 7 3.79 9.22 5.24
C ASN A 7 2.58 10.10 5.63
N THR A 8 1.85 9.77 6.70
CA THR A 8 0.66 10.53 7.14
C THR A 8 0.94 11.67 8.12
N SER A 9 1.88 11.48 9.05
CA SER A 9 2.48 12.54 9.88
C SER A 9 3.98 12.27 10.14
N ASP A 10 4.71 13.21 10.75
CA ASP A 10 6.14 13.02 11.04
C ASP A 10 6.38 11.80 11.94
N SER A 11 5.50 11.57 12.91
CA SER A 11 5.57 10.38 13.77
C SER A 11 5.31 9.09 13.00
N CYS A 12 4.40 9.09 12.03
CA CYS A 12 4.13 7.93 11.19
C CYS A 12 5.31 7.60 10.28
N TYR A 13 5.92 8.63 9.69
CA TYR A 13 7.10 8.45 8.86
C TYR A 13 8.29 7.90 9.69
N ALA A 14 8.45 8.40 10.93
CA ALA A 14 9.49 7.98 11.87
C ALA A 14 9.31 6.58 12.47
N ILE A 15 8.20 5.88 12.21
CA ILE A 15 8.04 4.46 12.61
C ILE A 15 7.87 3.53 11.42
N THR A 16 7.64 4.07 10.22
CA THR A 16 7.46 3.25 9.00
C THR A 16 8.66 3.27 8.08
N HIS A 17 9.48 4.33 8.16
CA HIS A 17 10.78 4.45 7.51
C HIS A 17 10.86 3.94 6.06
N PRO A 18 9.92 4.33 5.17
CA PRO A 18 9.89 3.84 3.79
C PRO A 18 11.14 4.23 2.98
N ASP A 19 11.85 5.29 3.39
CA ASP A 19 13.12 5.71 2.81
C ASP A 19 14.24 4.69 2.97
N THR A 20 14.26 3.92 4.06
CA THR A 20 15.25 2.86 4.27
C THR A 20 15.12 1.74 3.25
N CYS A 21 13.92 1.56 2.67
CA CYS A 21 13.67 0.64 1.56
C CYS A 21 13.90 1.27 0.18
N GLY A 22 14.53 2.44 0.11
CA GLY A 22 14.80 3.17 -1.13
C GLY A 22 13.58 3.90 -1.72
N ILE A 23 12.45 3.96 -0.99
CA ILE A 23 11.26 4.71 -1.43
C ILE A 23 11.45 6.20 -1.10
N THR A 24 12.28 6.85 -1.91
CA THR A 24 12.54 8.28 -1.81
C THR A 24 11.45 9.06 -2.53
N GLY A 25 10.91 10.11 -1.92
CA GLY A 25 9.88 10.96 -2.55
C GLY A 25 8.41 10.55 -2.32
N MET A 26 8.13 9.66 -1.36
CA MET A 26 6.75 9.39 -0.94
C MET A 26 6.08 10.68 -0.42
N SER A 27 4.97 11.13 -1.02
CA SER A 27 4.32 12.37 -0.61
C SER A 27 3.64 12.27 0.76
N ARG A 28 3.72 13.34 1.56
CA ARG A 28 2.91 13.54 2.78
C ARG A 28 1.43 13.60 2.41
N ARG A 29 0.61 12.67 2.92
CA ARG A 29 -0.84 12.60 2.70
C ARG A 29 -1.54 12.21 3.99
N THR A 30 -2.50 13.01 4.44
CA THR A 30 -3.17 12.82 5.74
C THR A 30 -4.47 12.02 5.61
N CYS A 31 -5.06 11.64 6.74
CA CYS A 31 -6.34 10.95 6.80
C CYS A 31 -7.42 11.67 5.95
N GLY A 32 -8.22 10.89 5.23
CA GLY A 32 -9.22 11.39 4.28
C GLY A 32 -8.71 11.55 2.85
N PHE A 33 -7.39 11.69 2.63
CA PHE A 33 -6.84 11.69 1.27
C PHE A 33 -7.12 10.35 0.57
N GLN A 34 -7.42 10.40 -0.71
CA GLN A 34 -7.81 9.22 -1.48
C GLN A 34 -6.69 8.75 -2.41
N HIS A 35 -6.42 7.45 -2.37
CA HIS A 35 -5.59 6.78 -3.34
C HIS A 35 -6.44 5.92 -4.26
N ALA A 36 -6.06 5.90 -5.53
CA ALA A 36 -6.52 4.94 -6.49
C ALA A 36 -5.49 3.80 -6.60
N THR A 37 -5.91 2.59 -6.27
CA THR A 37 -5.06 1.41 -6.34
C THR A 37 -5.56 0.45 -7.40
N THR A 38 -4.66 -0.04 -8.24
CA THR A 38 -4.95 -1.09 -9.22
C THR A 38 -4.15 -2.34 -8.87
N SER A 39 -4.83 -3.49 -8.79
CA SER A 39 -4.15 -4.78 -8.63
C SER A 39 -3.46 -5.17 -9.92
N LEU A 40 -2.17 -5.51 -9.84
CA LEU A 40 -1.41 -6.03 -10.98
C LEU A 40 -1.76 -7.49 -11.30
N CYS A 41 -2.53 -8.16 -10.45
CA CYS A 41 -2.96 -9.54 -10.65
C CYS A 41 -4.32 -9.65 -11.33
N THR A 42 -5.25 -8.78 -10.95
CA THR A 42 -6.65 -8.86 -11.44
C THR A 42 -7.01 -7.72 -12.38
N GLY A 43 -6.19 -6.66 -12.45
CA GLY A 43 -6.50 -5.44 -13.17
C GLY A 43 -7.61 -4.58 -12.51
N LYS A 44 -8.22 -5.03 -11.41
CA LYS A 44 -9.27 -4.26 -10.73
C LYS A 44 -8.69 -3.03 -10.07
N ARG A 45 -9.43 -1.91 -10.17
CA ARG A 45 -9.09 -0.63 -9.56
C ARG A 45 -10.13 -0.27 -8.50
N ILE A 46 -9.68 0.19 -7.34
CA ILE A 46 -10.52 0.74 -6.29
C ILE A 46 -10.00 2.11 -5.83
N VAL A 47 -10.86 2.88 -5.19
CA VAL A 47 -10.49 4.11 -4.48
C VAL A 47 -10.70 3.90 -2.98
N THR A 48 -9.67 4.19 -2.20
CA THR A 48 -9.69 4.08 -0.74
C THR A 48 -9.19 5.37 -0.11
N SER A 49 -9.70 5.70 1.07
CA SER A 49 -9.23 6.84 1.86
C SER A 49 -8.21 6.40 2.89
N ILE A 50 -7.19 7.23 3.15
CA ILE A 50 -6.27 7.04 4.27
C ILE A 50 -7.08 7.14 5.56
N ALA A 51 -6.94 6.16 6.44
CA ALA A 51 -7.54 6.17 7.77
C ALA A 51 -6.52 5.92 8.89
N ASP A 52 -5.32 5.45 8.55
CA ASP A 52 -4.30 5.10 9.55
C ASP A 52 -2.86 5.28 9.01
N CYS A 53 -1.92 5.15 9.92
CA CYS A 53 -0.48 5.11 9.76
C CYS A 53 0.00 3.68 9.49
N GLY A 54 0.79 3.48 8.43
CA GLY A 54 1.40 2.18 8.15
C GLY A 54 1.45 1.84 6.67
N PRO A 55 1.97 0.66 6.31
CA PRO A 55 2.59 -0.31 7.19
C PRO A 55 4.01 0.11 7.65
N GLN A 56 4.58 -0.57 8.65
CA GLN A 56 6.00 -0.46 9.02
C GLN A 56 6.87 -1.00 7.87
N THR A 57 7.15 -0.14 6.90
CA THR A 57 7.66 -0.52 5.57
C THR A 57 9.08 -1.05 5.67
N ASP A 58 9.88 -0.44 6.54
CA ASP A 58 11.27 -0.80 6.87
C ASP A 58 11.45 -2.26 7.31
N LEU A 59 10.49 -2.83 8.03
CA LEU A 59 10.53 -4.24 8.44
C LEU A 59 10.43 -5.22 7.26
N PHE A 60 10.03 -4.76 6.08
CA PHE A 60 9.76 -5.59 4.90
C PHE A 60 10.47 -5.07 3.64
N CYS A 61 11.58 -4.35 3.78
CA CYS A 61 12.35 -3.86 2.64
C CYS A 61 12.75 -5.02 1.71
N GLY A 62 12.45 -4.85 0.42
CA GLY A 62 12.76 -5.85 -0.61
C GLY A 62 11.82 -7.05 -0.65
N GLU A 63 10.87 -7.20 0.29
CA GLU A 63 9.89 -8.28 0.24
C GLU A 63 9.14 -8.19 -1.09
N ARG A 64 9.18 -9.27 -1.87
CA ARG A 64 8.70 -9.32 -3.24
C ARG A 64 7.50 -10.23 -3.35
N THR A 65 6.42 -9.72 -3.93
CA THR A 65 5.24 -10.53 -4.30
C THR A 65 5.02 -10.42 -5.80
N CYS A 66 4.69 -11.55 -6.42
CA CYS A 66 4.41 -11.65 -7.85
C CYS A 66 3.08 -12.34 -8.10
N CYS A 67 2.48 -12.06 -9.25
CA CYS A 67 1.41 -12.84 -9.82
C CYS A 67 1.60 -12.94 -11.34
N GLY A 68 1.94 -14.14 -11.79
CA GLY A 68 2.51 -14.32 -13.12
C GLY A 68 3.82 -13.53 -13.26
N GLY A 69 3.94 -12.76 -14.35
CA GLY A 69 5.12 -11.92 -14.62
C GLY A 69 5.12 -10.56 -13.91
N ASN A 70 4.00 -10.14 -13.31
CA ASN A 70 3.90 -8.86 -12.64
C ASN A 70 4.38 -8.98 -11.19
N CYS A 71 5.37 -8.19 -10.80
CA CYS A 71 5.94 -8.19 -9.46
C CYS A 71 6.04 -6.76 -8.91
N ALA A 72 5.94 -6.65 -7.60
CA ALA A 72 6.26 -5.45 -6.86
C ALA A 72 7.06 -5.83 -5.61
N SER A 73 7.73 -4.85 -5.03
CA SER A 73 8.52 -4.99 -3.80
C SER A 73 8.11 -3.95 -2.78
N ASN A 74 8.41 -4.24 -1.51
CA ASN A 74 8.08 -3.45 -0.32
C ASN A 74 6.58 -3.48 0.02
N ARG A 75 6.25 -3.42 1.31
CA ARG A 75 4.87 -3.20 1.76
C ARG A 75 4.63 -1.70 1.87
N VAL A 76 3.80 -1.15 1.00
CA VAL A 76 3.62 0.32 0.88
C VAL A 76 2.23 0.79 1.31
N ILE A 77 1.22 -0.05 1.16
CA ILE A 77 -0.17 0.26 1.46
C ILE A 77 -0.80 -0.94 2.17
N ASP A 78 -1.49 -0.69 3.28
CA ASP A 78 -2.18 -1.74 4.04
C ASP A 78 -3.69 -1.54 3.94
N PHE A 79 -4.38 -2.55 3.43
CA PHE A 79 -5.80 -2.46 3.12
C PHE A 79 -6.64 -3.11 4.21
N THR A 80 -7.78 -2.50 4.52
CA THR A 80 -8.86 -3.25 5.18
C THR A 80 -9.21 -4.51 4.37
N PRO A 81 -9.64 -5.62 5.02
CA PRO A 81 -9.99 -6.86 4.30
C PRO A 81 -11.01 -6.63 3.17
N ALA A 82 -11.99 -5.76 3.40
CA ALA A 82 -12.98 -5.40 2.39
C ALA A 82 -12.36 -4.72 1.15
N ALA A 83 -11.39 -3.83 1.33
CA ALA A 83 -10.68 -3.19 0.22
C ALA A 83 -9.82 -4.20 -0.56
N PHE A 84 -9.11 -5.07 0.15
CA PHE A 84 -8.30 -6.12 -0.47
C PHE A 84 -9.18 -7.07 -1.31
N SER A 85 -10.33 -7.51 -0.78
CA SER A 85 -11.28 -8.33 -1.54
C SER A 85 -11.93 -7.56 -2.70
N ALA A 86 -12.15 -6.26 -2.59
CA ALA A 86 -12.69 -5.44 -3.69
C ALA A 86 -11.71 -5.33 -4.88
N LEU A 87 -10.39 -5.43 -4.63
CA LEU A 87 -9.39 -5.63 -5.68
C LEU A 87 -9.46 -7.03 -6.33
N GLY A 88 -10.39 -7.90 -5.90
CA GLY A 88 -10.54 -9.26 -6.41
C GLY A 88 -9.45 -10.21 -5.90
N LEU A 89 -8.79 -9.87 -4.79
CA LEU A 89 -7.72 -10.67 -4.21
C LEU A 89 -8.27 -11.57 -3.10
N SER A 90 -7.62 -12.73 -2.93
CA SER A 90 -7.95 -13.67 -1.85
C SER A 90 -7.24 -13.27 -0.57
N LEU A 91 -7.95 -13.17 0.55
CA LEU A 91 -7.33 -12.88 1.86
C LEU A 91 -6.27 -13.92 2.26
N ASN A 92 -6.32 -15.12 1.69
CA ASN A 92 -5.31 -16.15 1.92
C ASN A 92 -3.95 -15.83 1.28
N SER A 93 -3.89 -14.96 0.27
CA SER A 93 -2.60 -14.56 -0.31
C SER A 93 -1.85 -13.59 0.60
N GLY A 94 -2.57 -12.79 1.41
CA GLY A 94 -2.04 -11.79 2.33
C GLY A 94 -1.39 -10.57 1.67
N LEU A 95 -0.70 -10.78 0.55
CA LEU A 95 0.02 -9.78 -0.22
C LEU A 95 -0.37 -9.87 -1.70
N SER A 96 -0.21 -8.75 -2.40
CA SER A 96 -0.38 -8.68 -3.85
C SER A 96 0.37 -7.47 -4.41
N PRO A 97 0.99 -7.58 -5.60
CA PRO A 97 1.57 -6.43 -6.28
C PRO A 97 0.46 -5.50 -6.79
N VAL A 98 0.63 -4.20 -6.52
CA VAL A 98 -0.33 -3.15 -6.90
C VAL A 98 0.39 -1.91 -7.43
N THR A 99 -0.34 -1.06 -8.15
CA THR A 99 0.07 0.32 -8.40
C THR A 99 -0.81 1.27 -7.60
N ILE A 100 -0.24 2.40 -7.17
CA ILE A 100 -0.90 3.39 -6.31
C ILE A 100 -0.75 4.77 -6.97
N ASN A 101 -1.87 5.47 -7.13
CA ASN A 101 -1.93 6.81 -7.68
C ASN A 101 -2.80 7.70 -6.79
N ALA A 102 -2.68 9.03 -6.93
CA ALA A 102 -3.72 9.93 -6.43
C ALA A 102 -5.04 9.60 -7.14
N ALA A 103 -6.15 9.63 -6.39
CA ALA A 103 -7.48 9.36 -6.93
C ALA A 103 -8.07 10.56 -7.68
#